data_AF-A0A958Z6U2-F1
#
_entry.id   AF-A0A958Z6U2-F1
#
_cell.length_a   1.000
_cell.length_b   1.000
_cell.length_c   1.000
_cell.angle_alpha   90.00
_cell.angle_beta   90.00
_cell.angle_gamma   90.00
#
_symmetry.space_group_name_H-M   'P 1'
#
loop_
_entity.id
_entity.type
_entity.pdbx_description
1 polymer ?
#
loop_
_entity_poly.entity_id
_entity_poly.type
_entity_poly.pdbx_seq_one_letter_code
_entity_poly.pdbx_strand_id
1 'polypeptide(L)'
;EQLADLGVTRILSSGQKASAENGLELLIKLNRKATHSITIMPGGGINPSNAKLFKQAGFREIHTSASKPIESVGMPSIFDMQQTVSDTGIIKAILNEI
;
A
#
# COMPACT_ATOMS: atom_id res chain seq x y z
N GLU A 1 -2.60 20.50 -1.75
CA GLU A 1 -2.84 21.81 -2.39
C GLU A 1 -1.94 21.93 -3.59
N GLN A 2 -0.63 22.17 -3.46
CA GLN A 2 0.29 22.22 -4.61
C GLN A 2 0.17 21.05 -5.60
N LEU A 3 0.09 19.80 -5.10
CA LEU A 3 -0.09 18.63 -5.96
C LEU A 3 -1.42 18.66 -6.74
N ALA A 4 -2.46 19.26 -6.17
CA ALA A 4 -3.76 19.41 -6.85
C ALA A 4 -3.66 20.44 -7.96
N ASP A 5 -2.96 21.56 -7.72
CA ASP A 5 -2.71 22.61 -8.72
C ASP A 5 -1.89 22.09 -9.90
N LEU A 6 -1.00 21.12 -9.64
CA LEU A 6 -0.24 20.39 -10.67
C LEU A 6 -1.04 19.31 -11.40
N GLY A 7 -2.32 19.09 -11.04
CA GLY A 7 -3.18 18.08 -11.65
C GLY A 7 -2.87 16.64 -11.23
N VAL A 8 -2.19 16.42 -10.10
CA VAL A 8 -1.94 15.07 -9.58
C VAL A 8 -3.27 14.45 -9.14
N THR A 9 -3.57 13.25 -9.64
CA THR A 9 -4.85 12.58 -9.37
C THR A 9 -4.79 11.64 -8.17
N ARG A 10 -3.59 11.16 -7.79
CA ARG A 10 -3.38 10.16 -6.73
C ARG A 10 -2.11 10.43 -5.94
N ILE A 11 -2.16 10.15 -4.64
CA ILE A 11 -0.98 10.18 -3.74
C ILE A 11 -0.84 8.83 -3.06
N LEU A 12 0.26 8.12 -3.34
CA LEU A 12 0.69 6.95 -2.59
C LEU A 12 1.43 7.39 -1.31
N SER A 13 0.96 6.98 -0.13
CA SER A 13 1.59 7.37 1.13
C SER A 13 1.41 6.34 2.24
N SER A 14 2.41 6.25 3.13
CA SER A 14 2.33 5.54 4.40
C SER A 14 1.93 6.44 5.58
N GLY A 15 1.55 7.69 5.32
CA GLY A 15 1.26 8.65 6.39
C GLY A 15 2.51 9.10 7.16
N GLN A 16 3.65 9.21 6.47
CA GLN A 16 4.95 9.61 7.05
C GLN A 16 5.44 8.67 8.17
N LYS A 17 5.07 7.39 8.10
CA LYS A 17 5.49 6.34 9.02
C LYS A 17 6.05 5.13 8.28
N ALA A 18 6.67 4.21 9.01
CA ALA A 18 7.25 2.99 8.44
C ALA A 18 6.20 2.05 7.80
N SER A 19 4.94 2.10 8.25
CA SER A 19 3.81 1.38 7.67
C SER A 19 2.59 2.29 7.56
N ALA A 20 1.70 2.01 6.61
CA ALA A 20 0.44 2.74 6.46
C ALA A 20 -0.45 2.60 7.70
N GLU A 21 -0.39 1.46 8.39
CA GLU A 21 -1.12 1.22 9.63
C GLU A 21 -0.66 2.17 10.74
N ASN A 22 0.66 2.35 10.91
CA ASN A 22 1.22 3.31 11.87
C ASN A 22 0.91 4.77 11.50
N GLY A 23 0.75 5.07 10.20
CA GLY A 23 0.41 6.40 9.69
C GLY A 23 -1.09 6.66 9.50
N LEU A 24 -1.96 5.76 9.95
CA LEU A 24 -3.40 5.78 9.63
C LEU A 24 -4.06 7.11 10.00
N GLU A 25 -3.73 7.68 11.17
CA GLU A 25 -4.33 8.92 11.62
C GLU A 25 -4.05 10.09 10.64
N LEU A 26 -2.80 10.21 10.16
CA LEU A 26 -2.45 11.23 9.17
C LEU A 26 -3.12 10.94 7.83
N LEU A 27 -3.14 9.68 7.40
CA LEU A 27 -3.81 9.30 6.16
C LEU A 27 -5.30 9.68 6.18
N ILE A 28 -6.00 9.47 7.30
CA ILE A 28 -7.41 9.85 7.46
C ILE A 28 -7.57 11.37 7.36
N LYS A 29 -6.69 12.14 8.01
CA LYS A 29 -6.70 13.62 7.92
C LYS A 29 -6.51 14.08 6.47
N LEU A 30 -5.57 13.46 5.74
CA LEU A 30 -5.33 13.75 4.33
C LEU A 30 -6.51 13.36 3.44
N ASN A 31 -7.11 12.19 3.66
CA ASN A 31 -8.27 11.73 2.89
C ASN A 31 -9.48 12.67 3.06
N ARG A 32 -9.71 13.16 4.29
CA ARG A 32 -10.74 14.17 4.56
C ARG A 32 -10.45 15.52 3.91
N LYS A 33 -9.18 15.91 3.81
CA LYS A 33 -8.76 17.18 3.18
C LYS A 33 -8.80 17.12 1.65
N ALA A 34 -8.59 15.95 1.05
CA ALA A 34 -8.39 15.78 -0.39
C ALA A 34 -9.69 15.87 -1.24
N THR A 35 -10.81 16.30 -0.64
CA THR A 35 -12.17 16.27 -1.21
C THR A 35 -12.21 16.50 -2.73
N HIS A 36 -12.52 15.42 -3.45
CA HIS A 36 -12.75 15.29 -4.90
C HIS A 36 -11.60 15.56 -5.86
N SER A 37 -10.50 16.21 -5.44
CA SER A 37 -9.42 16.59 -6.36
C SER A 37 -8.28 15.57 -6.42
N ILE A 38 -8.01 14.86 -5.32
CA ILE A 38 -6.94 13.87 -5.23
C ILE A 38 -7.42 12.65 -4.46
N THR A 39 -7.07 11.46 -4.94
CA THR A 39 -7.27 10.22 -4.18
C THR A 39 -6.05 9.92 -3.31
N ILE A 40 -6.24 9.77 -2.00
CA ILE A 40 -5.20 9.27 -1.10
C ILE A 40 -5.23 7.74 -1.15
N MET A 41 -4.09 7.14 -1.51
CA MET A 41 -3.89 5.69 -1.61
C MET A 41 -2.88 5.25 -0.54
N PRO A 42 -3.34 4.70 0.59
CA PRO A 42 -2.47 4.12 1.59
C PRO A 42 -1.56 3.04 0.98
N GLY A 43 -0.29 3.01 1.38
CA GLY A 43 0.65 1.97 0.99
C GLY A 43 1.84 1.86 1.93
N GLY A 44 2.48 0.69 1.93
CA GLY A 44 3.54 0.32 2.86
C GLY A 44 3.02 -0.64 3.94
N GLY A 45 3.33 -1.94 3.76
CA GLY A 45 2.95 -3.00 4.71
C GLY A 45 1.49 -3.47 4.65
N ILE A 46 0.72 -3.08 3.62
CA ILE A 46 -0.67 -3.53 3.47
C ILE A 46 -0.70 -5.00 3.03
N ASN A 47 -1.44 -5.82 3.76
CA ASN A 47 -1.53 -7.27 3.60
C ASN A 47 -2.94 -7.76 4.03
N PRO A 48 -3.27 -9.06 3.89
CA PRO A 48 -4.61 -9.56 4.20
C PRO A 48 -5.10 -9.22 5.61
N SER A 49 -4.22 -9.17 6.62
CA SER A 49 -4.64 -8.95 8.01
C SER A 49 -5.06 -7.50 8.31
N ASN A 50 -4.63 -6.53 7.49
CA ASN A 50 -4.88 -5.10 7.72
C ASN A 50 -5.57 -4.38 6.56
N ALA A 51 -5.82 -5.02 5.41
CA ALA A 51 -6.48 -4.38 4.26
C ALA A 51 -7.86 -3.79 4.64
N LYS A 52 -8.64 -4.54 5.45
CA LYS A 52 -9.96 -4.14 5.92
C LYS A 52 -9.96 -2.86 6.75
N LEU A 53 -8.88 -2.58 7.48
CA LEU A 53 -8.71 -1.37 8.26
C LEU A 53 -8.83 -0.12 7.39
N PHE A 54 -8.16 -0.11 6.23
CA PHE A 54 -8.19 1.02 5.31
C PHE A 54 -9.54 1.15 4.61
N LYS A 55 -10.19 0.03 4.28
CA LYS A 55 -11.55 0.06 3.76
C LYS A 55 -12.52 0.70 4.76
N GLN A 56 -12.47 0.28 6.03
CA GLN A 56 -13.29 0.81 7.11
C GLN A 56 -12.98 2.28 7.43
N ALA A 57 -11.72 2.70 7.25
CA ALA A 57 -11.31 4.10 7.40
C ALA A 57 -11.73 5.01 6.22
N GLY A 58 -12.42 4.46 5.22
CA GLY A 58 -13.02 5.22 4.12
C GLY A 58 -12.08 5.50 2.94
N PHE A 59 -10.98 4.77 2.82
CA PHE A 59 -10.12 4.85 1.63
C PHE A 59 -10.75 4.09 0.46
N ARG A 60 -10.63 4.64 -0.75
CA ARG A 60 -11.18 4.04 -1.99
C ARG A 60 -10.18 3.15 -2.71
N GLU A 61 -8.88 3.40 -2.50
CA GLU A 61 -7.77 2.70 -3.14
C GLU A 61 -6.73 2.33 -2.06
N ILE A 62 -6.04 1.21 -2.23
CA ILE A 62 -4.89 0.77 -1.43
C ILE A 62 -3.77 0.30 -2.37
N HIS A 63 -2.53 0.39 -1.92
CA HIS A 63 -1.36 -0.12 -2.63
C HIS A 63 -0.64 -1.20 -1.81
N THR A 64 -0.43 -2.36 -2.42
CA THR A 64 0.24 -3.51 -1.81
C THR A 64 1.14 -4.19 -2.85
N SER A 65 2.29 -4.72 -2.42
CA SER A 65 3.13 -5.56 -3.27
C SER A 65 2.51 -6.95 -3.48
N ALA A 66 1.71 -7.41 -2.51
CA ALA A 66 1.16 -8.77 -2.43
C ALA A 66 2.19 -9.85 -2.82
N SER A 67 3.43 -9.69 -2.34
CA SER A 67 4.59 -10.44 -2.83
C SER A 67 4.99 -11.58 -1.90
N LYS A 68 5.47 -12.68 -2.48
CA LYS A 68 6.15 -13.76 -1.76
C LYS A 68 7.61 -13.87 -2.21
N PRO A 69 8.52 -14.34 -1.35
CA PRO A 69 9.87 -14.68 -1.76
C PRO A 69 9.85 -15.86 -2.75
N ILE A 70 10.82 -15.87 -3.67
CA ILE A 70 11.13 -17.04 -4.49
C ILE A 70 12.49 -17.58 -4.08
N GLU A 71 12.65 -18.90 -4.18
CA GLU A 71 13.94 -19.54 -3.92
C GLU A 71 14.91 -19.21 -5.05
N SER A 72 16.17 -18.92 -4.68
CA SER A 72 17.25 -18.75 -5.64
C SER A 72 17.61 -20.11 -6.24
N VAL A 73 17.63 -20.18 -7.56
CA VAL A 73 18.04 -21.38 -8.29
C VAL A 73 19.51 -21.21 -8.66
N GLY A 74 20.41 -21.57 -7.73
CA GLY A 74 21.87 -21.44 -7.95
C GLY A 74 22.70 -21.66 -6.69
N MET A 75 24.03 -21.67 -6.86
CA MET A 75 24.93 -21.62 -5.71
C MET A 75 24.81 -20.26 -5.01
N PRO A 76 24.70 -20.23 -3.66
CA PRO A 76 24.61 -18.97 -2.92
C PRO A 76 25.80 -18.07 -3.19
N SER A 77 25.52 -16.84 -3.64
CA SER A 77 26.49 -15.77 -3.82
C SER A 77 26.36 -14.74 -2.70
N ILE A 78 27.46 -14.08 -2.33
CA ILE A 78 27.43 -12.93 -1.40
C ILE A 78 26.66 -11.73 -1.97
N PHE A 79 26.39 -11.74 -3.28
CA PHE A 79 25.62 -10.73 -3.99
C PHE A 79 24.15 -11.14 -4.19
N ASP A 80 23.75 -12.32 -3.70
CA ASP A 80 22.36 -12.76 -3.83
C ASP A 80 21.44 -11.88 -3.00
N MET A 81 20.46 -11.28 -3.68
CA MET A 81 19.34 -10.59 -3.05
C MET A 81 18.12 -11.49 -3.12
N GLN A 82 17.36 -11.58 -2.03
CA GLN A 82 16.09 -12.28 -2.03
C GLN A 82 15.16 -11.65 -3.06
N GLN A 83 14.80 -12.43 -4.08
CA GLN A 83 13.83 -12.02 -5.07
C GLN A 83 12.41 -12.32 -4.59
N THR A 84 11.46 -11.53 -5.07
CA THR A 84 10.05 -11.72 -4.76
C THR A 84 9.21 -11.65 -6.03
N VAL A 85 8.05 -12.30 -6.01
CA VAL A 85 7.04 -12.25 -7.06
C VAL A 85 5.68 -11.98 -6.44
N SER A 86 4.79 -11.32 -7.18
CA SER A 86 3.40 -11.16 -6.75
C SER A 86 2.71 -12.52 -6.66
N ASP A 87 2.01 -12.75 -5.55
CA ASP A 87 1.33 -14.01 -5.26
C ASP A 87 -0.18 -13.84 -5.43
N THR A 88 -0.75 -14.60 -6.38
CA THR A 88 -2.20 -14.55 -6.66
C THR A 88 -3.07 -14.97 -5.48
N GLY A 89 -2.57 -15.82 -4.57
CA GLY A 89 -3.27 -16.20 -3.35
C GLY A 89 -3.35 -15.05 -2.36
N ILE A 90 -2.25 -14.32 -2.15
CA ILE A 90 -2.23 -13.10 -1.32
C ILE A 90 -3.14 -12.03 -1.92
N ILE A 91 -3.10 -11.83 -3.24
CA ILE A 91 -3.98 -10.88 -3.93
C ILE A 91 -5.45 -11.23 -3.67
N LYS A 92 -5.85 -12.50 -3.87
CA LYS A 92 -7.22 -12.96 -3.61
C LYS A 92 -7.62 -12.79 -2.14
N ALA A 93 -6.71 -13.10 -1.21
CA ALA A 93 -6.96 -12.93 0.21
C ALA A 93 -7.22 -11.45 0.56
N ILE A 94 -6.45 -10.51 0.00
CA ILE A 94 -6.70 -9.07 0.19
C ILE A 94 -8.05 -8.66 -0.41
N LEU A 95 -8.38 -9.13 -1.62
CA LEU A 95 -9.65 -8.80 -2.29
C LEU A 95 -10.87 -9.29 -1.49
N ASN A 96 -10.76 -10.41 -0.78
CA ASN A 96 -11.85 -10.94 0.04
C ASN A 96 -12.14 -10.10 1.31
N GLU A 97 -11.22 -9.22 1.70
CA GLU A 97 -11.34 -8.40 2.92
C GLU A 97 -11.92 -6.99 2.68
N ILE A 98 -12.10 -6.57 1.41
CA ILE A 98 -12.43 -5.18 1.02
C ILE A 98 -13.69 -5.01 0.18
#